data_AF-R7LHA0-F1
#
_entry.id   AF-R7LHA0-F1
#
_cell.length_a   1.000
_cell.length_b   1.000
_cell.length_c   1.000
_cell.angle_alpha   90.00
_cell.angle_beta   90.00
_cell.angle_gamma   90.00
#
_symmetry.space_group_name_H-M   'P 1'
#
loop_
_entity.id
_entity.type
_entity.pdbx_description
1 polymer ?
#
loop_
_entity_poly.entity_id
_entity_poly.type
_entity_poly.pdbx_seq_one_letter_code
_entity_poly.pdbx_strand_id
1 'polypeptide(L)' 'MNDLKVKEISNFIENNTRKTRLVISENGRDTEIILEGNGKLKVAVEV' A
#
# COMPACT_ATOMS: atom_id res chain seq x y z
N MET A 1 -0.46 20.79 8.52
CA MET A 1 0.44 19.62 8.44
C MET A 1 -0.34 18.54 7.71
N ASN A 2 0.11 18.13 6.52
CA ASN A 2 -0.45 16.93 5.89
C ASN A 2 0.13 15.74 6.67
N ASP A 3 -0.74 14.97 7.29
CA ASP A 3 -0.40 13.77 8.05
C ASP A 3 -0.54 12.58 7.10
N LEU A 4 0.52 12.26 6.35
CA LEU A 4 0.52 11.18 5.35
C LEU A 4 1.08 9.90 5.98
N LYS A 5 0.21 8.98 6.35
CA LYS A 5 0.59 7.76 7.06
C LYS A 5 0.38 6.52 6.21
N VAL A 6 1.33 5.58 6.31
CA VAL A 6 1.09 4.21 5.85
C VAL A 6 0.29 3.48 6.93
N LYS A 7 -0.94 3.08 6.60
CA LYS A 7 -1.83 2.33 7.51
C LYS A 7 -1.62 0.83 7.42
N GLU A 8 -1.49 0.31 6.20
CA GLU A 8 -1.44 -1.14 5.97
C GLU A 8 -0.58 -1.46 4.76
N ILE A 9 0.21 -2.52 4.88
CA ILE A 9 0.85 -3.21 3.77
C ILE A 9 0.51 -4.69 3.92
N SER A 10 -0.26 -5.24 2.99
CA SER A 10 -0.64 -6.66 3.00
C SER A 10 -0.47 -7.29 1.62
N ASN A 11 -0.27 -8.61 1.59
CA ASN A 11 -0.15 -9.36 0.35
C ASN A 11 -1.36 -10.27 0.19
N PHE A 12 -1.89 -10.36 -1.02
CA PHE A 12 -2.99 -11.24 -1.35
C PHE A 12 -2.78 -11.88 -2.73
N ILE A 13 -3.54 -12.93 -3.03
CA ILE A 13 -3.52 -13.59 -4.33
C ILE A 13 -4.86 -13.33 -4.98
N GLU A 14 -4.82 -12.80 -6.20
CA GLU A 14 -6.00 -12.57 -7.03
C GLU A 14 -5.67 -13.02 -8.46
N ASN A 15 -6.53 -13.81 -9.09
CA ASN A 15 -6.32 -14.36 -10.44
C ASN A 15 -4.95 -15.04 -10.61
N ASN A 16 -4.54 -15.86 -9.62
CA ASN A 16 -3.23 -16.53 -9.56
C ASN A 16 -2.00 -15.59 -9.56
N THR A 17 -2.21 -14.28 -9.40
CA THR A 17 -1.15 -13.28 -9.33
C THR A 17 -1.04 -12.78 -7.90
N ARG A 18 0.18 -12.79 -7.35
CA ARG A 18 0.44 -12.15 -6.06
C ARG A 18 0.38 -10.63 -6.24
N LYS A 19 -0.41 -9.97 -5.40
CA LYS A 19 -0.56 -8.52 -5.36
C LYS A 19 -0.22 -8.00 -3.98
N THR A 20 0.19 -6.74 -3.90
CA THR A 20 0.39 -6.02 -2.64
C THR A 20 -0.67 -4.93 -2.53
N ARG A 21 -1.41 -4.93 -1.43
CA ARG A 21 -2.28 -3.84 -1.01
C ARG A 21 -1.47 -2.89 -0.14
N LEU A 22 -1.48 -1.61 -0.49
CA LEU A 22 -0.94 -0.51 0.30
C LEU A 22 -2.07 0.44 0.63
N VAL A 23 -2.33 0.67 1.91
CA VAL A 23 -3.29 1.67 2.38
C VAL A 23 -2.52 2.84 2.96
N ILE A 24 -2.72 4.02 2.38
CA ILE A 24 -2.21 5.29 2.90
C ILE A 24 -3.38 6.13 3.40
N SER A 25 -3.14 6.92 4.44
CA SER A 25 -4.10 7.88 4.98
C SER A 25 -3.50 9.27 4.87
N GLU A 26 -4.21 10.19 4.22
CA GLU A 26 -3.84 11.60 4.18
C GLU A 26 -5.01 12.43 4.70
N ASN A 27 -4.78 13.21 5.77
CA ASN A 27 -5.80 14.10 6.34
C ASN A 27 -7.13 13.39 6.66
N GLY A 28 -7.04 12.15 7.16
CA GLY A 28 -8.20 11.31 7.51
C GLY A 28 -8.90 10.64 6.32
N ARG A 29 -8.39 10.80 5.09
CA ARG A 29 -8.87 10.09 3.90
C ARG A 29 -7.95 8.93 3.57
N ASP A 30 -8.53 7.75 3.50
CA ASP A 30 -7.79 6.54 3.15
C ASP A 30 -7.80 6.33 1.64
N THR A 31 -6.65 5.97 1.09
CA THR A 31 -6.44 5.58 -0.32
C THR A 31 -5.84 4.19 -0.35
N GLU A 32 -6.47 3.28 -1.09
CA GLU A 32 -5.97 1.94 -1.36
C GLU A 32 -5.25 1.91 -2.73
N ILE A 33 -4.01 1.41 -2.73
CA ILE A 33 -3.19 1.20 -3.91
C ILE A 33 -2.95 -0.30 -4.06
N ILE A 34 -3.29 -0.86 -5.22
CA ILE A 34 -2.99 -2.24 -5.58
C ILE A 34 -1.79 -2.27 -6.51
N LEU A 35 -0.72 -2.90 -6.05
CA LEU A 35 0.50 -3.13 -6.82
C LEU A 35 0.47 -4.57 -7.36
N GLU A 36 0.50 -4.70 -8.69
CA GLU A 36 0.57 -5.99 -9.39
C GLU A 36 1.96 -6.19 -9.98
N GLY A 37 2.49 -7.40 -9.84
CA GLY A 37 3.76 -7.82 -10.42
C GLY A 37 4.59 -8.71 -9.49
N ASN A 38 5.78 -9.07 -9.95
CA ASN A 38 6.68 -9.97 -9.22
C ASN A 38 7.63 -9.22 -8.25
N GLY A 39 7.52 -7.89 -8.20
CA GLY A 39 8.28 -7.06 -7.28
C GLY A 39 7.84 -7.22 -5.83
N LYS A 40 8.71 -6.85 -4.89
CA LYS A 40 8.37 -6.77 -3.46
C LYS A 40 8.52 -5.33 -2.99
N LEU A 41 7.55 -4.81 -2.24
CA LEU A 41 7.68 -3.53 -1.58
C LEU A 41 8.79 -3.62 -0.52
N LYS A 42 9.91 -2.95 -0.75
CA LYS A 42 11.11 -3.04 0.10
C LYS A 42 11.01 -2.15 1.34
N VAL A 43 10.48 -0.95 1.17
CA VAL A 43 10.32 0.06 2.23
C VAL A 43 9.20 1.01 1.85
N ALA A 44 8.44 1.47 2.84
CA ALA A 44 7.55 2.63 2.73
C ALA A 44 7.91 3.56 3.89
N VAL A 45 8.29 4.80 3.59
CA VAL A 45 8.73 5.80 4.56
C VAL A 45 8.01 7.11 4.29
N GLU A 46 7.51 7.72 5.36
CA GLU A 46 7.09 9.12 5.39
C GLU A 46 8.36 9.98 5.49
N VAL A 47 8.50 10.99 4.62
CA VAL A 47 9.66 11.93 4.56
C VAL A 47 9.23 13.35 4.86
#